data_AF-A0A2E1M7F8-F1
#
_entry.id   AF-A0A2E1M7F8-F1
#
_cell.length_a   1.000
_cell.length_b   1.000
_cell.length_c   1.000
_cell.angle_alpha   90.00
_cell.angle_beta   90.00
_cell.angle_gamma   90.00
#
_symmetry.space_group_name_H-M   'P 1'
#
loop_
_entity.id
_entity.type
_entity.pdbx_description
1 polymer ?
#
loop_
_entity_poly.entity_id
_entity_poly.type
_entity_poly.pdbx_seq_one_letter_code
_entity_poly.pdbx_strand_id
1 'polypeptide(L)'
;MHFDGQPQVTDQGDLIYCFPSLHGGAIETSSFSTDSSSDESSMGKGASLPLRERRIPFTHANKWQRRTYGLMVVSLLGLSLLLLNWSLPLSAALVTIAWSGIIYSLLLIVLPLLRWLIWRRSNAVIQKRNFRRKQWADWAHLHVDQLIPKRQKALKLLETMVNTLSDMIYTTENDLIEQPIIED
;
A
#
# COMPACT_ATOMS: atom_id res chain seq x y z
N MET A 1 13.90 -2.58 9.05
CA MET A 1 13.51 -3.75 8.25
C MET A 1 14.59 -3.98 7.22
N HIS A 2 15.55 -4.85 7.53
CA HIS A 2 16.47 -5.38 6.53
C HIS A 2 15.82 -6.66 6.01
N PHE A 3 15.67 -6.77 4.70
CA PHE A 3 15.27 -8.02 4.06
C PHE A 3 16.56 -8.77 3.75
N ASP A 4 16.65 -10.06 4.07
CA ASP A 4 17.85 -10.91 3.92
C ASP A 4 18.09 -11.30 2.46
N GLY A 5 18.10 -10.30 1.58
CA GLY A 5 18.29 -10.46 0.15
C GLY A 5 19.72 -10.86 -0.16
N GLN A 6 19.93 -12.10 -0.58
CA GLN A 6 21.24 -12.57 -1.03
C GLN A 6 21.32 -12.52 -2.57
N PRO A 7 22.30 -11.79 -3.14
CA PRO A 7 22.53 -11.79 -4.57
C PRO A 7 23.21 -13.09 -5.01
N GLN A 8 22.62 -13.79 -5.97
CA GLN A 8 23.26 -14.89 -6.68
C GLN A 8 23.56 -14.48 -8.11
N VAL A 9 24.80 -14.73 -8.54
CA VAL A 9 25.24 -14.48 -9.92
C VAL A 9 25.17 -15.79 -10.68
N THR A 10 24.52 -15.75 -11.82
CA THR A 10 24.39 -16.85 -12.75
C THR A 10 25.65 -16.96 -13.63
N ASP A 11 25.96 -18.16 -14.17
CA ASP A 11 27.09 -18.38 -15.10
C ASP A 11 27.10 -17.48 -16.36
N GLN A 12 25.94 -16.94 -16.74
CA GLN A 12 25.76 -15.98 -17.83
C GLN A 12 25.97 -14.51 -17.41
N GLY A 13 26.38 -14.26 -16.15
CA GLY A 13 26.56 -12.92 -15.59
C GLY A 13 25.27 -12.27 -15.07
N ASP A 14 24.15 -12.97 -15.08
CA ASP A 14 22.87 -12.44 -14.59
C ASP A 14 22.80 -12.43 -13.06
N LEU A 15 22.37 -11.30 -12.50
CA LEU A 15 22.11 -11.17 -11.06
C LEU A 15 20.66 -11.55 -10.72
N ILE A 16 20.48 -12.49 -9.82
CA ILE A 16 19.21 -12.94 -9.26
C ILE A 16 19.23 -12.69 -7.75
N TYR A 17 18.23 -12.00 -7.21
CA TYR A 17 18.10 -11.76 -5.77
C TYR A 17 17.13 -12.78 -5.17
N CYS A 18 17.57 -13.46 -4.12
CA CYS A 18 16.77 -14.43 -3.37
C CYS A 18 16.52 -13.91 -1.95
N PHE A 19 15.29 -14.10 -1.44
CA PHE A 19 14.87 -13.63 -0.11
C PHE A 19 14.33 -14.77 0.74
N PRO A 20 15.20 -15.57 1.40
CA PRO A 20 14.78 -16.80 2.09
C PRO A 20 13.64 -16.57 3.08
N SER A 21 13.72 -15.51 3.90
CA SER A 21 12.75 -15.15 4.93
C SER A 21 11.35 -14.77 4.44
N LEU A 22 11.15 -14.55 3.12
CA LEU A 22 9.82 -14.23 2.56
C LEU A 22 9.05 -15.46 2.07
N HIS A 23 9.65 -16.66 2.06
CA HIS A 23 9.03 -17.85 1.46
C HIS A 23 8.07 -18.60 2.41
N GLY A 24 8.28 -18.55 3.73
CA GLY A 24 7.44 -19.27 4.71
C GLY A 24 5.96 -18.85 4.66
N GLY A 25 5.66 -17.55 4.58
CA GLY A 25 4.28 -17.06 4.54
C GLY A 25 3.57 -17.18 3.18
N ALA A 26 4.31 -17.41 2.10
CA ALA A 26 3.74 -17.50 0.74
C ALA A 26 3.19 -18.90 0.42
N ILE A 27 3.71 -19.94 1.06
CA ILE A 27 3.27 -21.33 0.82
C ILE A 27 1.85 -21.54 1.38
N GLU A 28 1.52 -20.96 2.54
CA GLU A 28 0.19 -21.08 3.16
C GLU A 28 -0.94 -20.41 2.38
N THR A 29 -0.64 -19.38 1.57
CA THR A 29 -1.66 -18.67 0.77
C THR A 29 -1.94 -19.33 -0.57
N SER A 30 -1.05 -20.20 -1.05
CA SER A 30 -1.20 -20.88 -2.33
C SER A 30 -2.24 -22.01 -2.32
N SER A 31 -2.55 -22.56 -1.14
CA SER A 31 -3.56 -23.61 -0.96
C SER A 31 -5.00 -23.10 -0.86
N PHE A 32 -5.21 -21.77 -0.77
CA PHE A 32 -6.54 -21.17 -0.60
C PHE A 32 -7.18 -20.65 -1.91
N SER A 33 -6.51 -20.80 -3.06
CA SER A 33 -6.98 -20.27 -4.35
C SER A 33 -7.34 -21.37 -5.36
N THR A 34 -8.08 -22.38 -4.92
CA THR A 34 -8.75 -23.35 -5.80
C THR A 34 -10.25 -23.20 -5.63
N ASP A 35 -10.81 -22.07 -6.07
CA ASP A 35 -12.22 -22.02 -6.43
C ASP A 35 -12.49 -20.83 -7.36
N SER A 36 -12.74 -21.15 -8.63
CA SER A 36 -13.79 -20.59 -9.50
C SER A 36 -13.39 -20.49 -10.98
N SER A 37 -14.18 -21.20 -11.79
CA SER A 37 -14.48 -20.99 -13.21
C SER A 37 -13.37 -21.20 -14.24
N SER A 38 -13.46 -22.38 -14.85
CA SER A 38 -13.15 -22.71 -16.24
C SER A 38 -13.46 -21.59 -17.23
N ASP A 39 -12.44 -21.12 -17.95
CA ASP A 39 -12.57 -20.63 -19.33
C ASP A 39 -11.23 -20.86 -20.06
N GLU A 40 -11.30 -21.78 -21.02
CA GLU A 40 -10.20 -22.26 -21.84
C GLU A 40 -9.95 -21.26 -22.98
N SER A 41 -8.99 -20.35 -22.82
CA SER A 41 -8.29 -19.65 -23.93
C SER A 41 -7.32 -18.58 -23.41
N SER A 42 -6.23 -18.97 -22.74
CA SER A 42 -5.09 -18.06 -22.58
C SER A 42 -3.79 -18.77 -22.19
N MET A 43 -3.25 -19.54 -23.14
CA MET A 43 -1.81 -19.78 -23.21
C MET A 43 -1.13 -18.41 -23.40
N GLY A 44 -0.78 -17.73 -22.30
CA GLY A 44 -0.31 -16.33 -22.27
C GLY A 44 -0.60 -15.57 -20.98
N LYS A 45 -1.35 -16.14 -20.03
CA LYS A 45 -1.81 -15.45 -18.80
C LYS A 45 -0.85 -15.60 -17.62
N GLY A 46 0.43 -15.28 -17.84
CA GLY A 46 1.44 -15.19 -16.77
C GLY A 46 1.90 -13.76 -16.47
N ALA A 47 1.30 -12.77 -17.12
CA ALA A 47 1.61 -11.37 -16.92
C ALA A 47 0.88 -10.83 -15.69
N SER A 48 1.43 -11.07 -14.50
CA SER A 48 0.98 -10.35 -13.32
C SER A 48 1.12 -8.85 -13.56
N LEU A 49 0.06 -8.08 -13.29
CA LEU A 49 0.10 -6.63 -13.44
C LEU A 49 1.25 -6.05 -12.62
N PRO A 50 1.94 -5.00 -13.09
CA PRO A 50 3.04 -4.40 -12.35
C PRO A 50 2.60 -3.98 -10.95
N LEU A 51 3.41 -4.33 -9.94
CA LEU A 51 3.16 -3.95 -8.56
C LEU A 51 3.10 -2.41 -8.43
N ARG A 52 1.91 -1.91 -8.11
CA ARG A 52 1.64 -0.48 -7.89
C ARG A 52 1.44 -0.21 -6.41
N GLU A 53 2.11 0.80 -5.90
CA GLU A 53 1.85 1.33 -4.56
C GLU A 53 0.46 1.97 -4.53
N ARG A 54 -0.32 1.67 -3.49
CA ARG A 54 -1.64 2.26 -3.31
C ARG A 54 -1.48 3.73 -2.88
N ARG A 55 -2.28 4.62 -3.48
CA ARG A 55 -2.36 6.03 -3.05
C ARG A 55 -2.96 6.10 -1.64
N ILE A 56 -2.50 7.06 -0.84
CA ILE A 56 -3.02 7.25 0.50
C ILE A 56 -4.36 8.01 0.39
N PRO A 57 -5.48 7.41 0.82
CA PRO A 57 -6.78 8.06 0.74
C PRO A 57 -6.85 9.24 1.73
N PHE A 58 -7.41 10.36 1.27
CA PHE A 58 -7.57 11.56 2.11
C PHE A 58 -8.56 11.32 3.27
N THR A 59 -9.66 10.63 2.97
CA THR A 59 -10.67 10.25 3.96
C THR A 59 -11.40 8.98 3.50
N HIS A 60 -11.83 8.17 4.45
CA HIS A 60 -12.72 7.03 4.21
C HIS A 60 -14.20 7.45 4.22
N ALA A 61 -14.50 8.73 4.47
CA ALA A 61 -15.87 9.23 4.52
C ALA A 61 -16.60 9.08 3.18
N ASN A 62 -17.86 8.66 3.26
CA ASN A 62 -18.77 8.52 2.12
C ASN A 62 -19.09 9.91 1.50
N LYS A 63 -19.49 9.95 0.23
CA LYS A 63 -19.86 11.18 -0.50
C LYS A 63 -20.89 12.02 0.26
N TRP A 64 -21.89 11.38 0.87
CA TRP A 64 -22.92 12.05 1.66
C TRP A 64 -22.37 12.68 2.94
N GLN A 65 -21.54 11.97 3.70
CA GLN A 65 -20.90 12.51 4.90
C GLN A 65 -20.07 13.77 4.61
N ARG A 66 -19.37 13.81 3.46
CA ARG A 66 -18.62 14.99 3.03
C ARG A 66 -19.52 16.18 2.74
N ARG A 67 -20.67 15.95 2.09
CA ARG A 67 -21.67 17.01 1.83
C ARG A 67 -22.30 17.52 3.12
N THR A 68 -22.69 16.62 4.03
CA THR A 68 -23.25 16.99 5.34
C THR A 68 -22.26 17.81 6.16
N TYR A 69 -20.99 17.39 6.20
CA TYR A 69 -19.94 18.15 6.85
C TYR A 69 -19.78 19.55 6.22
N GLY A 70 -19.73 19.63 4.89
CA GLY A 70 -19.65 20.92 4.19
C GLY A 70 -20.85 21.83 4.50
N LEU A 71 -22.07 21.29 4.50
CA LEU A 71 -23.28 22.02 4.84
C LEU A 71 -23.25 22.52 6.28
N MET A 72 -22.79 21.69 7.23
CA MET A 72 -22.68 22.03 8.64
C MET A 72 -21.65 23.15 8.89
N VAL A 73 -20.50 23.10 8.23
CA VAL A 73 -19.48 24.15 8.34
C VAL A 73 -19.99 25.47 7.74
N VAL A 74 -20.67 25.41 6.59
CA VAL A 74 -21.26 26.60 5.95
C VAL A 74 -22.40 27.19 6.78
N SER A 75 -23.28 26.36 7.34
CA SER A 75 -24.38 26.82 8.18
C SER A 75 -23.86 27.44 9.48
N LEU A 76 -22.84 26.85 10.11
CA LEU A 76 -22.20 27.39 11.30
C LEU A 76 -21.56 28.76 11.01
N LEU A 77 -20.80 28.88 9.93
CA LEU A 77 -20.18 30.15 9.52
C LEU A 77 -21.24 31.22 9.22
N GLY A 78 -22.27 30.86 8.46
CA GLY A 78 -23.36 31.77 8.09
C GLY A 78 -24.13 32.26 9.31
N LEU A 79 -24.46 31.36 10.24
CA LEU A 79 -25.12 31.71 11.49
C LEU A 79 -24.24 32.63 12.34
N SER A 80 -22.94 32.35 12.42
CA SER A 80 -22.00 33.16 13.19
C SER A 80 -21.86 34.58 12.64
N LEU A 81 -21.81 34.73 11.31
CA LEU A 81 -21.78 36.04 10.64
C LEU A 81 -23.10 36.81 10.83
N LEU A 82 -24.24 36.12 10.73
CA LEU A 82 -25.56 36.71 10.99
C LEU A 82 -25.69 37.18 12.44
N LEU A 83 -25.25 36.33 13.39
CA LEU A 83 -25.20 36.69 14.82
C LEU A 83 -24.31 37.90 15.05
N LEU A 84 -23.14 37.97 14.40
CA LEU A 84 -22.25 39.12 14.53
C LEU A 84 -22.95 40.40 14.06
N ASN A 85 -23.59 40.36 12.89
CA ASN A 85 -24.30 41.50 12.31
C ASN A 85 -25.47 41.98 13.18
N TRP A 86 -26.23 41.07 13.80
CA TRP A 86 -27.34 41.44 14.69
C TRP A 86 -26.92 41.77 16.12
N SER A 87 -25.79 41.28 16.61
CA SER A 87 -25.36 41.46 18.00
C SER A 87 -24.64 42.77 18.30
N LEU A 88 -24.07 43.44 17.27
CA LEU A 88 -23.36 44.72 17.40
C LEU A 88 -24.13 45.79 18.22
N PRO A 89 -25.46 45.99 18.05
CA PRO A 89 -26.22 46.94 18.85
C PRO A 89 -26.81 46.39 20.17
N LEU A 90 -26.67 45.08 20.45
CA LEU A 90 -27.48 44.40 21.49
C LEU A 90 -26.68 43.97 22.73
N SER A 91 -25.51 43.33 22.55
CA SER A 91 -24.73 42.82 23.70
C SER A 91 -23.32 42.39 23.32
N ALA A 92 -22.33 42.77 24.16
CA ALA A 92 -20.94 42.34 24.02
C ALA A 92 -20.77 40.81 24.12
N ALA A 93 -21.58 40.12 24.93
CA ALA A 93 -21.50 38.67 25.09
C ALA A 93 -21.84 37.95 23.77
N LEU A 94 -22.87 38.39 23.05
CA LEU A 94 -23.26 37.82 21.76
C LEU A 94 -22.18 38.03 20.69
N VAL A 95 -21.50 39.17 20.70
CA VAL A 95 -20.36 39.44 19.81
C VAL A 95 -19.21 38.46 20.07
N THR A 96 -18.88 38.18 21.33
CA THR A 96 -17.81 37.21 21.66
C THR A 96 -18.13 35.79 21.20
N ILE A 97 -19.40 35.37 21.32
CA ILE A 97 -19.88 34.06 20.85
C ILE A 97 -19.80 34.00 19.32
N ALA A 98 -20.21 35.06 18.63
CA ALA A 98 -20.16 35.15 17.17
C ALA A 98 -18.72 35.10 16.63
N TRP A 99 -17.77 35.77 17.30
CA TRP A 99 -16.35 35.67 16.93
C TRP A 99 -15.80 34.25 17.15
N SER A 100 -16.16 33.62 18.26
CA SER A 100 -15.74 32.24 18.56
C SER A 100 -16.24 31.26 17.51
N GLY A 101 -17.50 31.40 17.07
CA GLY A 101 -18.07 30.58 15.99
C GLY A 101 -17.40 30.78 14.63
N ILE A 102 -17.00 32.01 14.28
CA ILE A 102 -16.24 32.29 13.06
C ILE A 102 -14.87 31.61 13.12
N ILE A 103 -14.14 31.78 14.22
CA ILE A 103 -12.81 31.18 14.41
C ILE A 103 -12.91 29.66 14.30
N TYR A 104 -13.87 29.04 14.98
CA TYR A 104 -14.07 27.60 14.95
C TYR A 104 -14.41 27.09 13.54
N SER A 105 -15.29 27.79 12.83
CA SER A 105 -15.67 27.46 11.45
C SER A 105 -14.46 27.56 10.51
N LEU A 106 -13.63 28.60 10.66
CA LEU A 106 -12.41 28.75 9.89
C LEU A 106 -11.43 27.61 10.16
N LEU A 107 -11.27 27.22 11.43
CA LEU A 107 -10.40 26.12 11.84
C LEU A 107 -10.83 24.80 11.18
N LEU A 108 -12.14 24.53 11.16
CA LEU A 108 -12.73 23.36 10.49
C LEU A 108 -12.47 23.34 8.98
N ILE A 109 -12.21 24.49 8.35
CA ILE A 109 -11.85 24.57 6.91
C ILE A 109 -10.33 24.43 6.73
N VAL A 110 -9.53 25.09 7.57
CA VAL A 110 -8.08 25.16 7.44
C VAL A 110 -7.42 23.80 7.69
N LEU A 111 -7.83 23.07 8.73
CA LEU A 111 -7.27 21.75 9.04
C LEU A 111 -7.36 20.76 7.86
N PRO A 112 -8.55 20.51 7.26
CA PRO A 112 -8.65 19.59 6.14
C PRO A 112 -7.92 20.10 4.89
N LEU A 113 -7.85 21.41 4.66
CA LEU A 113 -7.06 21.99 3.56
C LEU A 113 -5.57 21.71 3.72
N LEU A 114 -5.02 21.95 4.91
CA LEU A 114 -3.62 21.68 5.20
C LEU A 114 -3.31 20.18 5.05
N ARG A 115 -4.16 19.33 5.64
CA ARG A 115 -4.07 17.88 5.49
C ARG A 115 -4.10 17.48 4.01
N TRP A 116 -5.00 18.06 3.21
CA TRP A 116 -5.14 17.75 1.80
C TRP A 116 -3.87 18.11 1.02
N LEU A 117 -3.27 19.26 1.32
CA LEU A 117 -2.03 19.70 0.68
C LEU A 117 -0.88 18.72 0.96
N ILE A 118 -0.74 18.26 2.22
CA ILE A 118 0.27 17.29 2.63
C ILE A 118 0.08 15.97 1.87
N TRP A 119 -1.13 15.41 1.89
CA TRP A 119 -1.42 14.15 1.18
C TRP A 119 -1.27 14.27 -0.33
N ARG A 120 -1.58 15.43 -0.91
CA ARG A 120 -1.39 15.67 -2.35
C ARG A 120 0.08 15.55 -2.75
N ARG A 121 0.99 16.12 -1.95
CA ARG A 121 2.44 16.02 -2.19
C ARG A 121 2.93 14.57 -2.07
N SER A 122 2.57 13.89 -0.98
CA SER A 122 2.95 12.48 -0.77
C SER A 122 2.43 11.57 -1.88
N ASN A 123 1.18 11.76 -2.31
CA ASN A 123 0.59 11.01 -3.41
C ASN A 123 1.24 11.31 -4.76
N ALA A 124 1.83 12.49 -4.97
CA ALA A 124 2.57 12.81 -6.19
C ALA A 124 3.89 12.03 -6.26
N VAL A 125 4.58 11.87 -5.13
CA VAL A 125 5.79 11.03 -5.03
C VAL A 125 5.48 9.57 -5.35
N ILE A 126 4.40 9.04 -4.77
CA ILE A 126 3.93 7.67 -5.05
C ILE A 126 3.60 7.50 -6.53
N GLN A 127 2.94 8.49 -7.15
CA GLN A 127 2.63 8.45 -8.59
C GLN A 127 3.89 8.40 -9.45
N LYS A 128 4.91 9.19 -9.14
CA LYS A 128 6.18 9.18 -9.87
C LYS A 128 6.87 7.81 -9.79
N ARG A 129 6.83 7.17 -8.62
CA ARG A 129 7.36 5.81 -8.41
C ARG A 129 6.57 4.76 -9.21
N ASN A 130 5.25 4.82 -9.14
CA ASN A 130 4.38 3.92 -9.89
C ASN A 130 4.54 4.08 -11.41
N PHE A 131 4.76 5.31 -11.88
CA PHE A 131 5.03 5.57 -13.29
C PHE A 131 6.31 4.88 -13.76
N ARG A 132 7.42 5.00 -13.01
CA ARG A 132 8.67 4.28 -13.31
C ARG A 132 8.49 2.77 -13.32
N ARG A 133 7.76 2.21 -12.35
CA ARG A 133 7.46 0.76 -12.32
C ARG A 133 6.66 0.31 -13.51
N LYS A 134 5.70 1.13 -13.95
CA LYS A 134 4.93 0.84 -15.16
C LYS A 134 5.86 0.83 -16.39
N GLN A 135 6.73 1.83 -16.54
CA GLN A 135 7.70 1.86 -17.65
C GLN A 135 8.61 0.63 -17.68
N TRP A 136 9.11 0.18 -16.53
CA TRP A 136 9.92 -1.03 -16.46
C TRP A 136 9.14 -2.29 -16.79
N ALA A 137 7.89 -2.39 -16.36
CA ALA A 137 7.04 -3.51 -16.73
C ALA A 137 6.71 -3.49 -18.22
N ASP A 138 6.36 -2.34 -18.78
CA ASP A 138 6.12 -2.16 -20.22
C ASP A 138 7.38 -2.54 -21.02
N TRP A 139 8.58 -2.16 -20.55
CA TRP A 139 9.85 -2.57 -21.15
C TRP A 139 10.09 -4.08 -21.05
N ALA A 140 9.84 -4.69 -19.89
CA ALA A 140 9.99 -6.13 -19.68
C ALA A 140 9.00 -6.94 -20.52
N HIS A 141 7.81 -6.39 -20.78
CA HIS A 141 6.82 -6.95 -21.68
C HIS A 141 7.25 -6.90 -23.15
N LEU A 142 8.00 -5.89 -23.55
CA LEU A 142 8.54 -5.78 -24.90
C LEU A 142 9.75 -6.71 -25.11
N HIS A 143 10.54 -6.97 -24.06
CA HIS A 143 11.78 -7.74 -24.10
C HIS A 143 11.64 -9.12 -23.41
N VAL A 144 10.47 -9.76 -23.53
CA VAL A 144 10.18 -11.03 -22.84
C VAL A 144 11.23 -12.08 -23.18
N ASP A 145 11.63 -12.20 -24.44
CA ASP A 145 12.55 -13.24 -24.92
C ASP A 145 13.92 -13.19 -24.21
N GLN A 146 14.41 -11.98 -23.90
CA GLN A 146 15.67 -11.79 -23.18
C GLN A 146 15.55 -12.16 -21.69
N LEU A 147 14.34 -12.14 -21.14
CA LEU A 147 14.08 -12.40 -19.73
C LEU A 147 13.71 -13.87 -19.45
N ILE A 148 13.34 -14.65 -20.48
CA ILE A 148 13.05 -16.10 -20.36
C ILE A 148 14.18 -16.88 -19.68
N PRO A 149 15.46 -16.81 -20.14
CA PRO A 149 16.53 -17.62 -19.52
C PRO A 149 16.75 -17.24 -18.04
N LYS A 150 16.62 -15.95 -17.72
CA LYS A 150 16.72 -15.44 -16.36
C LYS A 150 15.60 -15.95 -15.46
N ARG A 151 14.35 -15.99 -15.96
CA ARG A 151 13.20 -16.55 -15.23
C ARG A 151 13.35 -18.05 -14.99
N GLN A 152 13.80 -18.80 -15.98
CA GLN A 152 14.02 -20.25 -15.84
C GLN A 152 15.08 -20.55 -14.78
N LYS A 153 16.16 -19.76 -14.72
CA LYS A 153 17.19 -19.91 -13.69
C LYS A 153 16.70 -19.53 -12.30
N ALA A 154 15.90 -18.46 -12.19
CA ALA A 154 15.26 -18.11 -10.92
C ALA A 154 14.33 -19.22 -10.41
N LEU A 155 13.59 -19.91 -11.30
CA LEU A 155 12.76 -21.06 -10.94
C LEU A 155 13.58 -22.24 -10.44
N LYS A 156 14.70 -22.57 -11.11
CA LYS A 156 15.62 -23.62 -10.63
C LYS A 156 16.19 -23.30 -9.24
N LEU A 157 16.56 -22.04 -9.00
CA LEU A 157 17.03 -21.61 -7.67
C LEU A 157 15.93 -21.74 -6.62
N LEU A 158 14.68 -21.42 -6.97
CA LEU A 158 13.55 -21.60 -6.07
C LEU A 158 13.35 -23.09 -5.70
N GLU A 159 13.38 -23.99 -6.68
CA GLU A 159 13.29 -25.45 -6.44
C GLU A 159 14.40 -25.94 -5.51
N THR A 160 15.65 -25.51 -5.74
CA THR A 160 16.76 -25.88 -4.86
C THR A 160 16.57 -25.36 -3.44
N MET A 161 16.08 -24.13 -3.25
CA MET A 161 15.87 -23.55 -1.92
C MET A 161 14.71 -24.22 -1.17
N VAL A 162 13.60 -24.51 -1.84
CA VAL A 162 12.45 -25.21 -1.23
C VAL A 162 12.82 -26.62 -0.79
N ASN A 163 13.61 -27.34 -1.60
CA ASN A 163 14.11 -28.66 -1.22
C ASN A 163 15.02 -28.57 0.01
N THR A 164 15.92 -27.57 0.08
CA THR A 164 16.79 -27.39 1.26
C THR A 164 16.04 -26.97 2.53
N LEU A 165 14.92 -26.27 2.41
CA LEU A 165 14.05 -25.91 3.54
C LEU A 165 13.22 -27.11 4.02
N SER A 166 12.72 -27.93 3.10
CA SER A 166 11.93 -29.13 3.42
C SER A 166 12.76 -30.24 4.09
N ASP A 167 14.06 -30.29 3.80
CA ASP A 167 15.01 -31.26 4.37
C ASP A 167 15.66 -30.76 5.68
N MET A 168 15.29 -29.56 6.14
CA MET A 168 15.90 -28.94 7.32
C MET A 168 15.21 -29.44 8.60
N ILE A 169 15.87 -30.35 9.33
CA ILE A 169 15.39 -30.93 10.61
C ILE A 169 15.32 -29.87 11.73
N TYR A 170 16.13 -28.81 11.61
CA TYR A 170 16.24 -27.74 12.60
C TYR A 170 15.89 -26.39 11.96
N THR A 171 14.85 -25.73 12.45
CA THR A 171 14.43 -24.39 12.01
C THR A 171 14.56 -23.40 13.15
N THR A 172 15.02 -22.18 12.86
CA THR A 172 15.15 -21.09 13.86
C THR A 172 13.80 -20.56 14.35
N GLU A 173 12.70 -20.98 13.72
CA GLU A 173 11.35 -20.59 14.09
C GLU A 173 10.81 -21.39 15.28
N ASN A 174 11.35 -22.59 15.51
CA ASN A 174 10.99 -23.45 16.65
C ASN A 174 12.10 -23.40 17.70
N ASP A 175 11.71 -23.31 18.98
CA ASP A 175 12.65 -23.33 20.09
C ASP A 175 13.41 -24.67 20.10
N LEU A 176 14.68 -24.64 20.51
CA LEU A 176 15.60 -25.80 20.48
C LEU A 176 15.05 -27.01 21.26
N ILE A 177 14.13 -26.77 22.19
CA ILE A 177 13.51 -27.78 23.05
C ILE A 177 12.37 -28.53 22.32
N GLU A 178 11.74 -27.90 21.32
CA GLU A 178 10.65 -28.51 20.54
C GLU A 178 11.16 -29.28 19.31
N GLN A 179 12.47 -29.22 19.05
CA GLN A 179 13.11 -29.89 17.93
C GLN A 179 13.38 -31.36 18.28
N PRO A 180 13.06 -32.31 17.38
CA PRO A 180 13.26 -33.73 17.67
C PRO A 180 14.75 -34.03 17.83
N ILE A 181 15.12 -34.57 18.99
CA ILE A 181 16.48 -35.04 19.25
C ILE A 181 16.64 -36.35 18.49
N ILE A 182 17.53 -36.38 17.50
CA ILE A 182 17.95 -37.62 16.86
C ILE A 182 18.94 -38.28 17.83
N GLU A 183 18.49 -39.32 18.53
CA GLU A 183 19.37 -40.26 19.21
C GLU A 183 19.92 -41.24 18.17
N ASP A 184 21.24 -41.25 17.99
CA ASP A 184 21.99 -42.25 17.19
C ASP A 184 22.04 -43.62 17.90
#